data_AF-A0AAJ2UWF0-F1
#
_entry.id   AF-A0AAJ2UWF0-F1
#
_cell.length_a   1.000
_cell.length_b   1.000
_cell.length_c   1.000
_cell.angle_alpha   90.00
_cell.angle_beta   90.00
_cell.angle_gamma   90.00
#
_symmetry.space_group_name_H-M   'P 1'
#
loop_
_entity.id
_entity.type
_entity.pdbx_description
1 polymer ?
#
loop_
_entity_poly.entity_id
_entity_poly.type
_entity_poly.pdbx_seq_one_letter_code
_entity_poly.pdbx_strand_id
1 'polypeptide(L)'
;MNRLAAAVLAPVLGFAGVLLGGPVADASAQAGCQYKVVWPTAGVYENPNPNSVVVKTKYAGDIVGASTCEGASWNEYGYVLVATDAAADGRGWMRTGAVVPV
;
A
#
# COMPACT_ATOMS: atom_id res chain seq x y z
N MET A 1 -34.57 -16.03 33.46
CA MET A 1 -33.90 -17.29 33.82
C MET A 1 -34.30 -18.32 32.79
N ASN A 2 -33.38 -18.72 31.90
CA ASN A 2 -33.49 -19.93 31.07
C ASN A 2 -32.08 -20.51 30.95
N ARG A 3 -31.91 -21.74 31.43
CA ARG A 3 -30.66 -22.52 31.40
C ARG A 3 -30.67 -23.39 30.15
N LEU A 4 -29.62 -23.37 29.33
CA LEU A 4 -29.36 -24.43 28.35
C LEU A 4 -27.86 -24.73 28.24
N ALA A 5 -27.54 -25.94 28.72
CA ALA A 5 -26.55 -26.93 28.27
C ALA A 5 -25.16 -26.49 27.79
N ALA A 6 -24.16 -27.00 28.52
CA ALA A 6 -22.77 -27.11 28.13
C ALA A 6 -22.57 -28.06 26.94
N ALA A 7 -21.70 -27.68 26.02
CA ALA A 7 -20.95 -28.60 25.16
C ALA A 7 -19.54 -28.03 25.00
N VAL A 8 -18.58 -28.56 25.77
CA VAL A 8 -17.16 -28.28 25.63
C VAL A 8 -16.63 -29.18 24.51
N LEU A 9 -16.30 -28.60 23.37
CA LEU A 9 -15.58 -29.27 22.29
C LEU A 9 -14.11 -28.85 22.35
N ALA A 10 -13.27 -29.75 22.86
CA ALA A 10 -11.83 -29.67 22.76
C ALA A 10 -11.37 -30.19 21.39
N PRO A 11 -10.52 -29.48 20.64
CA PRO A 11 -9.76 -30.08 19.55
C PRO A 11 -8.37 -30.47 20.04
N VAL A 12 -8.07 -31.76 19.96
CA VAL A 12 -6.73 -32.33 20.11
C VAL A 12 -5.93 -32.11 18.82
N LEU A 13 -4.68 -31.71 19.01
CA LEU A 13 -3.55 -31.48 18.11
C LEU A 13 -3.56 -32.18 16.73
N GLY A 14 -3.25 -31.41 15.69
CA GLY A 14 -2.75 -31.90 14.41
C GLY A 14 -1.83 -30.85 13.77
N PHE A 15 -0.52 -31.11 13.78
CA PHE A 15 0.47 -30.31 13.06
C PHE A 15 0.26 -30.49 11.55
N ALA A 16 -0.28 -29.47 10.89
CA ALA A 16 -0.12 -29.24 9.47
C ALA A 16 0.08 -27.75 9.29
N GLY A 17 1.31 -27.35 8.95
CA GLY A 17 1.67 -25.97 8.68
C GLY A 17 0.91 -25.46 7.46
N VAL A 18 -0.30 -24.96 7.68
CA VAL A 18 -0.98 -24.08 6.74
C VAL A 18 -0.27 -22.74 6.89
N LEU A 19 0.67 -22.47 5.97
CA LEU A 19 1.05 -21.11 5.65
C LEU A 19 -0.25 -20.40 5.28
N LEU A 20 -0.80 -19.69 6.27
CA LEU A 20 -1.83 -18.70 6.09
C LEU A 20 -1.27 -17.75 5.04
N GLY A 21 -1.73 -17.90 3.79
CA GLY A 21 -1.71 -16.81 2.83
C GLY A 21 -2.40 -15.67 3.55
N GLY A 22 -1.59 -14.73 4.06
CA GLY A 22 -2.08 -13.56 4.75
C GLY A 22 -3.09 -12.84 3.86
N PRO A 23 -3.89 -11.93 4.44
CA PRO A 23 -4.76 -11.11 3.62
C PRO A 23 -3.88 -10.44 2.57
N VAL A 24 -4.08 -10.80 1.30
CA VAL A 24 -3.67 -9.92 0.23
C VAL A 24 -4.49 -8.67 0.51
N ALA A 25 -3.82 -7.64 1.03
CA ALA A 25 -4.34 -6.29 0.96
C ALA A 25 -4.33 -5.96 -0.54
N ASP A 26 -5.30 -6.53 -1.26
CA ASP A 26 -5.78 -5.97 -2.50
C ASP A 26 -6.39 -4.64 -2.07
N ALA A 27 -5.52 -3.63 -1.96
CA ALA A 27 -5.94 -2.26 -2.05
C ALA A 27 -6.59 -2.19 -3.42
N SER A 28 -7.91 -2.40 -3.44
CA SER A 28 -8.75 -2.47 -4.62
C SER A 28 -8.48 -1.22 -5.44
N ALA A 29 -7.59 -1.38 -6.41
CA ALA A 29 -7.02 -0.28 -7.13
C ALA A 29 -8.06 0.10 -8.16
N GLN A 30 -8.89 1.09 -7.83
CA GLN A 30 -9.94 1.58 -8.72
C GLN A 30 -9.31 1.93 -10.07
N ALA A 31 -9.87 1.39 -11.16
CA ALA A 31 -9.38 1.65 -12.51
C ALA A 31 -9.34 3.16 -12.76
N GLY A 32 -8.17 3.69 -13.18
CA GLY A 32 -7.91 5.12 -13.34
C GLY A 32 -7.30 5.83 -12.13
N CYS A 33 -7.06 5.13 -11.01
CA CYS A 33 -6.46 5.70 -9.78
C CYS A 33 -5.10 5.04 -9.49
N GLN A 34 -4.27 4.91 -10.51
CA GLN A 34 -2.97 4.25 -10.43
C GLN A 34 -1.94 5.05 -11.21
N TYR A 35 -0.68 4.90 -10.80
CA TYR A 35 0.46 5.39 -11.55
C TYR A 35 1.40 4.23 -11.89
N LYS A 36 1.98 4.30 -13.09
CA LYS A 36 3.08 3.43 -13.51
C LYS A 36 4.39 4.17 -13.32
N VAL A 37 5.34 3.53 -12.66
CA VAL A 37 6.69 4.06 -12.48
C VAL A 37 7.46 3.95 -13.80
N VAL A 38 8.08 5.04 -14.23
CA VAL A 38 8.81 5.14 -15.52
C VAL A 38 10.32 5.31 -15.35
N TRP A 39 10.79 5.71 -14.17
CA TRP A 39 12.23 5.74 -13.90
C TRP A 39 12.75 4.34 -13.58
N PRO A 40 14.03 4.02 -13.90
CA PRO A 40 14.64 2.75 -13.53
C PRO A 40 14.54 2.45 -12.04
N THR A 41 14.63 3.50 -11.22
CA THR A 41 14.48 3.43 -9.76
C THR A 41 13.87 4.73 -9.25
N ALA A 42 12.85 4.63 -8.40
CA ALA A 42 12.16 5.77 -7.82
C ALA A 42 11.88 5.54 -6.33
N GLY A 43 12.14 6.57 -5.52
CA GLY A 43 11.83 6.56 -4.09
C GLY A 43 10.37 6.93 -3.82
N VAL A 44 9.79 6.28 -2.83
CA VAL A 44 8.61 6.73 -2.10
C VAL A 44 9.10 7.41 -0.82
N TYR A 45 8.70 8.64 -0.61
CA TYR A 45 9.16 9.50 0.48
C TYR A 45 8.05 9.67 1.52
N GLU A 46 8.42 9.80 2.80
CA GLU A 46 7.47 10.03 3.91
C GLU A 46 6.75 11.39 3.77
N ASN A 47 7.52 12.41 3.38
CA ASN A 47 7.05 13.78 3.16
C ASN A 47 7.44 14.27 1.74
N PRO A 48 6.70 15.23 1.15
CA PRO A 48 6.93 15.67 -0.23
C PRO A 48 8.00 16.76 -0.31
N ASN A 49 9.21 16.48 0.14
CA ASN A 49 10.32 17.43 0.06
C ASN A 49 11.65 16.69 -0.20
N PRO A 50 12.66 17.35 -0.77
CA PRO A 50 13.91 16.68 -1.18
C PRO A 50 14.77 16.16 -0.02
N ASN A 51 14.56 16.64 1.21
CA ASN A 51 15.29 16.19 2.40
C ASN A 51 14.56 15.05 3.15
N SER A 52 13.46 14.57 2.58
CA SER A 52 12.63 13.53 3.15
C SER A 52 13.27 12.14 3.07
N VAL A 53 12.98 11.30 4.05
CA VAL A 53 13.46 9.91 4.06
C VAL A 53 12.72 9.10 3.00
N VAL A 54 13.46 8.26 2.28
CA VAL A 54 12.90 7.25 1.36
C VAL A 54 12.46 6.05 2.19
N VAL A 55 11.15 5.79 2.21
CA VAL A 55 10.54 4.68 2.97
C VAL A 55 10.37 3.42 2.12
N LYS A 56 10.32 3.56 0.79
CA LYS A 56 10.29 2.43 -0.14
C LYS A 56 10.96 2.79 -1.45
N THR A 57 11.49 1.79 -2.14
CA THR A 57 11.99 1.92 -3.51
C THR A 57 11.05 1.16 -4.45
N LYS A 58 10.81 1.75 -5.62
CA LYS A 58 10.02 1.20 -6.73
C LYS A 58 10.85 1.21 -8.00
N TYR A 59 10.48 0.36 -8.96
CA TYR A 59 11.20 0.15 -10.21
C TYR A 59 10.32 0.42 -11.42
N ALA A 60 10.95 0.64 -12.58
CA ALA A 60 10.23 0.85 -13.83
C ALA A 60 9.22 -0.27 -14.10
N GLY A 61 7.99 0.09 -14.42
CA GLY A 61 6.89 -0.85 -14.65
C GLY A 61 6.04 -1.15 -13.41
N ASP A 62 6.52 -0.83 -12.20
CA ASP A 62 5.71 -0.99 -10.99
C ASP A 62 4.44 -0.14 -11.07
N ILE A 63 3.35 -0.72 -10.60
CA ILE A 63 2.08 -0.02 -10.41
C ILE A 63 1.96 0.41 -8.95
N VAL A 64 1.66 1.69 -8.73
CA VAL A 64 1.38 2.25 -7.42
C VAL A 64 -0.03 2.84 -7.41
N GLY A 65 -0.78 2.61 -6.34
CA GLY A 65 -2.10 3.22 -6.19
C GLY A 65 -1.97 4.72 -5.96
N ALA A 66 -2.80 5.52 -6.62
CA ALA A 66 -2.99 6.92 -6.23
C ALA A 66 -3.74 6.94 -4.90
N SER A 67 -3.31 7.77 -3.94
CA SER A 67 -4.03 7.87 -2.66
C SER A 67 -5.41 8.54 -2.81
N THR A 68 -5.62 9.29 -3.89
CA THR A 68 -6.91 9.84 -4.32
C THR A 68 -7.04 9.75 -5.84
N CYS A 69 -8.23 9.43 -6.33
CA CYS A 69 -8.55 9.39 -7.76
C CYS A 69 -8.61 10.78 -8.41
N GLU A 70 -8.69 11.85 -7.60
CA GLU A 70 -8.83 13.24 -8.07
C GLU A 70 -7.52 13.85 -8.59
N GLY A 71 -6.46 13.05 -8.66
CA GLY A 71 -5.18 13.47 -9.20
C GLY A 71 -4.29 14.04 -8.11
N ALA A 72 -3.06 13.56 -8.15
CA ALA A 72 -1.86 14.11 -7.54
C ALA A 72 -2.05 15.46 -6.83
N SER A 73 -2.00 15.42 -5.50
CA SER A 73 -1.72 16.63 -4.72
C SER A 73 -0.29 17.05 -5.06
N TRP A 74 -0.14 17.84 -6.12
CA TRP A 74 1.15 18.41 -6.49
C TRP A 74 1.54 19.45 -5.45
N ASN A 75 2.82 19.47 -5.11
CA ASN A 75 3.37 20.56 -4.32
C ASN A 75 4.49 21.28 -5.07
N GLU A 76 4.99 22.37 -4.50
CA GLU A 76 6.07 23.20 -5.05
C GLU A 76 7.38 22.44 -5.34
N TYR A 77 7.58 21.28 -4.69
CA TYR A 77 8.75 20.43 -4.90
C TYR A 77 8.54 19.34 -5.96
N GLY A 78 7.36 19.26 -6.57
CA GLY A 78 7.08 18.31 -7.64
C GLY A 78 6.92 16.86 -7.17
N TYR A 79 6.10 16.64 -6.13
CA TYR A 79 5.73 15.30 -5.68
C TYR A 79 4.24 15.00 -5.92
N VAL A 80 3.92 13.72 -6.06
CA VAL A 80 2.57 13.17 -6.14
C VAL A 80 2.33 12.22 -4.98
N LEU A 81 1.12 12.28 -4.42
CA LEU A 81 0.66 11.41 -3.35
C LEU A 81 0.33 10.00 -3.87
N VAL A 82 0.89 8.98 -3.25
CA VAL A 82 0.67 7.56 -3.55
C VAL A 82 0.27 6.80 -2.30
N ALA A 83 -0.50 5.73 -2.45
CA ALA A 83 -0.79 4.81 -1.36
C ALA A 83 0.41 3.87 -1.12
N THR A 84 0.83 3.70 0.14
CA THR A 84 1.89 2.76 0.49
C THR A 84 1.73 2.26 1.92
N ASP A 85 1.94 0.96 2.12
CA ASP A 85 2.04 0.33 3.44
C ASP A 85 3.32 0.69 4.23
N ALA A 86 4.27 1.36 3.58
CA ALA A 86 5.60 1.63 4.13
C ALA A 86 5.71 2.98 4.86
N ALA A 87 4.73 3.86 4.70
CA ALA A 87 4.63 5.13 5.39
C ALA A 87 3.72 4.99 6.61
N ALA A 88 3.95 5.78 7.65
CA ALA A 88 3.27 5.63 8.94
C ALA A 88 1.74 5.81 8.84
N ASP A 89 1.28 6.65 7.92
CA ASP A 89 -0.13 6.98 7.67
C ASP A 89 -0.71 6.27 6.43
N GLY A 90 0.05 5.34 5.84
CA GLY A 90 -0.34 4.65 4.62
C GLY A 90 -0.14 5.49 3.34
N ARG A 91 0.50 6.67 3.43
CA ARG A 91 0.65 7.61 2.32
C ARG A 91 2.11 7.97 2.07
N GLY A 92 2.52 7.83 0.82
CA GLY A 92 3.86 8.16 0.38
C GLY A 92 3.84 9.22 -0.70
N TRP A 93 5.02 9.74 -1.01
CA TRP A 93 5.19 10.76 -2.04
C TRP A 93 6.19 10.27 -3.07
N MET A 94 5.91 10.41 -4.36
CA MET A 94 6.85 10.10 -5.44
C MET A 94 7.08 11.34 -6.30
N ARG A 95 8.24 11.44 -6.97
CA ARG A 95 8.49 12.57 -7.88
C ARG A 95 7.55 12.53 -9.08
N THR A 96 7.04 13.68 -9.49
CA THR A 96 6.13 13.83 -10.64
C THR A 96 6.65 13.12 -11.90
N GLY A 97 7.92 13.36 -12.26
CA GLY A 97 8.53 12.82 -13.46
C GLY A 97 8.85 11.32 -13.38
N ALA A 98 8.77 10.72 -12.19
CA ALA A 98 9.05 9.30 -11.99
C ALA A 98 7.85 8.40 -12.30
N VAL A 99 6.65 8.97 -12.47
CA VAL A 99 5.42 8.21 -12.66
C VAL A 99 4.50 8.82 -13.73
N VAL A 100 3.66 7.98 -14.33
CA VAL A 100 2.60 8.41 -15.27
C VAL A 100 1.26 7.79 -14.88
N PRO A 101 0.12 8.48 -15.07
CA PRO A 101 -1.19 7.87 -14.88
C PRO A 101 -1.38 6.63 -15.77
N VAL A 102 -2.16 5.66 -15.29
CA VAL A 102 -2.54 4.43 -16.02
C VAL A 102 -4.01 4.48 -16.42
#